data_AF-A0A2H6EME6-F1
#
_entry.id   AF-A0A2H6EME6-F1
#
_cell.length_a   1.000
_cell.length_b   1.000
_cell.length_c   1.000
_cell.angle_alpha   90.00
_cell.angle_beta   90.00
_cell.angle_gamma   90.00
#
_symmetry.space_group_name_H-M   'P 1'
#
loop_
_entity.id
_entity.type
_entity.pdbx_description
1 polymer ?
#
loop_
_entity_poly.entity_id
_entity_poly.type
_entity_poly.pdbx_seq_one_letter_code
_entity_poly.pdbx_strand_id
1 'polypeptide(L)' 'MKLIGELNPIDYMLVPIGDNFTMGIDDAVKAVEFVNPKVAIPMHYDTFPVIKADPDEFKKKVEAIGKKSIVMEYGQEIEL' A
#
# COMPACT_ATOMS: atom_id res chain seq x y z
N MET A 1 7.85 -2.48 -10.49
CA MET A 1 7.29 -3.30 -9.39
C MET A 1 7.21 -4.79 -9.73
N LYS A 2 6.73 -5.22 -10.92
CA LYS A 2 6.53 -6.65 -11.25
C LYS A 2 7.77 -7.54 -11.03
N LEU A 3 8.93 -7.08 -11.48
CA LEU A 3 10.18 -7.83 -11.32
C LEU A 3 10.53 -8.12 -9.84
N ILE A 4 10.11 -7.25 -8.91
CA ILE A 4 10.36 -7.47 -7.46
C ILE A 4 9.59 -8.70 -6.98
N GLY A 5 8.30 -8.80 -7.31
CA GLY A 5 7.46 -9.94 -6.94
C GLY A 5 7.81 -11.24 -7.69
N GLU A 6 8.38 -11.13 -8.89
CA GLU A 6 8.89 -12.30 -9.63
C GLU A 6 10.20 -12.85 -9.03
N LEU A 7 11.03 -11.99 -8.43
CA LEU A 7 12.34 -12.38 -7.91
C LEU A 7 12.35 -12.71 -6.42
N ASN A 8 11.40 -12.18 -5.63
CA ASN A 8 11.43 -12.29 -4.18
C ASN A 8 10.02 -12.53 -3.61
N PRO A 9 9.86 -13.44 -2.63
CA PRO A 9 8.67 -13.47 -1.80
C PRO A 9 8.66 -12.27 -0.86
N ILE A 10 7.56 -11.52 -0.82
CA ILE A 10 7.43 -10.32 0.02
C ILE A 10 6.38 -10.57 1.11
N ASP A 11 6.79 -10.52 2.37
CA ASP A 11 5.86 -10.62 3.50
C ASP A 11 5.06 -9.32 3.68
N TYR A 12 5.76 -8.18 3.71
CA TYR A 12 5.16 -6.87 3.94
C TYR A 12 5.63 -5.87 2.90
N MET A 13 4.68 -5.10 2.34
CA MET A 13 4.95 -4.01 1.42
C MET A 13 4.34 -2.72 1.97
N LEU A 14 5.18 -1.77 2.35
CA LEU A 14 4.73 -0.41 2.62
C LEU A 14 4.66 0.33 1.29
N VAL A 15 3.50 0.92 0.98
CA VAL A 15 3.21 1.48 -0.34
C VAL A 15 2.67 2.90 -0.22
N PRO A 16 3.29 3.89 -0.90
CA PRO A 16 2.81 5.26 -0.86
C PRO A 16 1.48 5.40 -1.61
N ILE A 17 0.53 6.15 -1.05
CA ILE A 17 -0.80 6.37 -1.66
C ILE A 17 -1.17 7.85 -1.81
N GLY A 18 -0.27 8.78 -1.44
CA GLY A 18 -0.55 10.20 -1.33
C GLY A 18 -0.66 10.96 -2.65
N ASP A 19 -0.44 10.33 -3.80
CA ASP A 19 -0.43 10.98 -5.13
C ASP A 19 0.58 12.17 -5.19
N ASN A 20 0.51 12.98 -6.25
CA ASN A 20 1.24 14.21 -6.56
C ASN A 20 2.78 14.07 -6.68
N PHE A 21 3.44 13.42 -5.72
CA PHE A 21 4.86 13.10 -5.71
C PHE A 21 5.14 11.59 -5.76
N THR A 22 4.14 10.77 -5.41
CA THR A 22 4.20 9.31 -5.43
C THR A 22 2.98 8.73 -6.15
N MET A 23 2.79 7.41 -6.09
CA MET A 23 1.56 6.77 -6.57
C MET A 23 0.33 7.29 -5.82
N GLY A 24 -0.76 7.49 -6.53
CA GLY A 24 -2.10 7.56 -5.95
C GLY A 24 -2.65 6.18 -5.61
N ILE A 25 -3.88 6.11 -5.09
CA ILE A 25 -4.50 4.86 -4.62
C ILE A 25 -4.56 3.80 -5.72
N ASP A 26 -5.02 4.14 -6.93
CA ASP A 26 -5.21 3.14 -8.00
C ASP A 26 -3.87 2.58 -8.51
N ASP A 27 -2.86 3.43 -8.66
CA ASP A 27 -1.51 3.00 -9.04
C ASP A 27 -0.88 2.14 -7.94
N ALA A 28 -1.11 2.47 -6.67
CA ALA A 28 -0.66 1.68 -5.53
C ALA A 28 -1.31 0.29 -5.50
N VAL A 29 -2.62 0.19 -5.78
CA VAL A 29 -3.32 -1.11 -5.92
C VAL A 29 -2.68 -1.93 -7.04
N LYS A 30 -2.36 -1.30 -8.18
CA LYS A 30 -1.67 -1.98 -9.27
C LYS A 30 -0.27 -2.44 -8.89
N ALA A 31 0.45 -1.64 -8.10
CA ALA A 31 1.75 -2.03 -7.56
C ALA A 31 1.63 -3.26 -6.64
N VAL A 32 0.59 -3.33 -5.81
CA VAL A 32 0.31 -4.50 -4.96
C VAL A 32 0.02 -5.75 -5.81
N GLU A 33 -0.73 -5.64 -6.91
CA GLU A 33 -0.91 -6.76 -7.84
C GLU A 33 0.42 -7.27 -8.41
N PHE A 34 1.31 -6.35 -8.77
CA PHE A 34 2.60 -6.67 -9.36
C PHE A 34 3.60 -7.27 -8.37
N VAL A 35 3.62 -6.79 -7.12
CA VAL A 35 4.55 -7.29 -6.09
C VAL A 35 4.00 -8.54 -5.41
N ASN A 36 2.68 -8.69 -5.33
CA ASN A 36 2.00 -9.80 -4.68
C ASN A 36 2.49 -10.09 -3.23
N PRO A 37 2.52 -9.08 -2.33
CA PRO A 37 2.95 -9.28 -0.95
C PRO A 37 1.91 -10.05 -0.12
N LYS A 38 2.31 -10.66 1.00
CA LYS A 38 1.35 -11.24 1.96
C LYS A 38 0.48 -10.15 2.59
N VAL A 39 1.05 -8.97 2.87
CA VAL A 39 0.33 -7.81 3.44
C VAL A 39 0.81 -6.50 2.79
N ALA A 40 -0.13 -5.65 2.37
CA ALA A 40 0.13 -4.29 1.91
C ALA A 40 -0.29 -3.24 2.96
N ILE A 41 0.58 -2.28 3.24
CA ILE A 41 0.37 -1.23 4.26
C ILE A 41 0.46 0.13 3.57
N PRO A 42 -0.62 0.93 3.49
CA PRO A 42 -0.56 2.26 2.90
C PRO A 42 0.31 3.19 3.77
N MET A 43 1.10 4.03 3.13
CA MET A 43 1.94 5.05 3.78
C MET A 43 2.00 6.34 2.93
N HIS A 44 2.76 7.33 3.40
CA HIS A 44 3.04 8.57 2.65
C HIS A 44 1.76 9.30 2.18
N TYR A 45 0.81 9.45 3.09
CA TYR A 45 -0.43 10.21 2.91
C TYR A 45 -0.67 11.09 4.16
N ASP A 46 -1.55 12.08 4.04
CA ASP A 46 -2.04 12.95 5.12
C ASP A 46 -1.00 13.76 5.91
N THR A 47 0.31 13.65 5.62
CA THR A 47 1.35 14.50 6.23
C THR A 47 1.21 15.96 5.79
N PHE A 48 0.77 16.21 4.55
CA PHE A 48 0.56 17.54 4.00
C PHE A 48 -0.77 17.61 3.23
N PRO A 49 -1.42 18.79 3.13
CA PRO A 49 -2.69 18.93 2.40
C PRO A 49 -2.67 18.41 0.95
N VAL A 50 -1.52 18.51 0.28
CA VAL A 50 -1.34 18.10 -1.13
C VAL A 50 -1.29 16.57 -1.31
N ILE A 51 -1.05 15.81 -0.23
CA ILE A 51 -1.00 14.34 -0.27
C ILE A 51 -2.14 13.70 0.54
N LYS A 52 -3.29 14.38 0.62
CA LYS A 52 -4.45 13.87 1.33
C LYS A 52 -5.05 12.69 0.58
N ALA A 53 -5.16 11.53 1.24
CA ALA A 53 -5.71 10.31 0.65
C ALA A 53 -6.41 9.45 1.70
N ASP A 54 -7.42 8.67 1.29
CA ASP A 54 -8.16 7.77 2.18
C ASP A 54 -7.49 6.39 2.23
N PRO A 55 -6.83 6.00 3.33
CA PRO A 55 -6.21 4.68 3.47
C PRO A 55 -7.22 3.53 3.51
N ASP A 56 -8.47 3.77 3.93
CA ASP A 56 -9.53 2.76 3.93
C ASP A 56 -10.08 2.51 2.52
N GLU A 57 -10.05 3.51 1.64
CA GLU A 57 -10.34 3.31 0.21
C GLU A 57 -9.28 2.40 -0.41
N PHE A 58 -8.00 2.67 -0.16
CA PHE A 58 -6.92 1.80 -0.61
C PHE A 58 -7.10 0.37 -0.10
N LYS A 59 -7.34 0.20 1.20
CA LYS A 59 -7.59 -1.11 1.81
C LYS A 59 -8.72 -1.86 1.12
N LYS A 60 -9.88 -1.22 0.91
CA LYS A 60 -11.04 -1.83 0.22
C LYS A 60 -10.68 -2.29 -1.19
N LYS A 61 -9.95 -1.48 -1.96
CA LYS A 61 -9.55 -1.83 -3.33
C LYS A 61 -8.54 -2.99 -3.36
N VAL A 62 -7.59 -3.04 -2.42
CA VAL A 62 -6.65 -4.15 -2.28
C VAL A 62 -7.37 -5.45 -1.86
N GLU A 63 -8.32 -5.36 -0.94
CA GLU A 63 -9.11 -6.52 -0.51
C GLU A 63 -10.04 -7.03 -1.62
N ALA A 64 -10.58 -6.15 -2.46
CA ALA A 64 -11.41 -6.51 -3.61
C ALA A 64 -10.65 -7.34 -4.68
N ILE A 65 -9.32 -7.22 -4.77
CA ILE A 65 -8.47 -8.04 -5.65
C ILE A 65 -7.90 -9.29 -4.94
N GLY A 66 -8.45 -9.65 -3.78
CA GLY A 66 -8.07 -10.84 -3.03
C GLY A 66 -6.70 -10.75 -2.35
N LYS A 67 -6.23 -9.53 -2.05
CA LYS A 67 -4.99 -9.28 -1.30
C LYS A 67 -5.31 -8.72 0.09
N LYS A 68 -4.39 -8.89 1.03
CA LYS A 68 -4.58 -8.40 2.40
C LYS A 68 -3.95 -7.03 2.55
N SER A 69 -4.67 -6.11 3.20
CA SER A 69 -4.13 -4.81 3.59
C SER A 69 -4.41 -4.49 5.06
N ILE A 70 -3.46 -3.84 5.71
CA ILE A 70 -3.57 -3.34 7.08
C ILE A 70 -3.28 -1.85 7.04
N VAL A 71 -4.24 -1.03 7.46
CA VAL A 71 -4.01 0.39 7.74
C VAL A 71 -3.39 0.47 9.13
N MET A 72 -2.28 1.20 9.24
CA MET A 72 -1.59 1.41 10.50
C MET A 72 -1.66 2.88 10.89
N GLU A 73 -1.94 3.12 12.17
CA GLU A 73 -1.88 4.45 12.78
C GLU A 73 -0.43 4.86 13.08
N TYR A 74 -0.19 6.16 13.24
CA TYR A 74 1.11 6.65 13.67
C TYR A 74 1.50 6.05 15.03
N GLY A 75 2.68 5.44 15.07
CA GLY A 75 3.21 4.78 16.27
C GLY A 75 2.65 3.37 16.53
N GLN A 76 1.79 2.84 15.67
CA GLN A 76 1.37 1.44 15.73
C GLN A 76 2.52 0.51 15.31
N GLU A 77 2.62 -0.64 15.96
CA GLU A 77 3.64 -1.65 15.71
C GLU A 77 3.02 -2.99 15.27
N ILE A 78 3.81 -3.80 14.57
CA ILE A 78 3.49 -5.19 14.19
C ILE A 78 4.68 -6.06 14.62
N GLU A 79 4.41 -7.17 15.31
CA GLU A 79 5.40 -8.22 15.58
C GLU A 79 5.47 -9.21 14.40
N LEU A 80 6.69 -9.64 14.05
CA LEU A 80 7.01 -10.42 12.86
C LEU A 80 7.37 -11.88 13.17
#